data_AF-A0A7V5DAQ0-F1
#
_entry.id   AF-A0A7V5DAQ0-F1
#
_cell.length_a   1.000
_cell.length_b   1.000
_cell.length_c   1.000
_cell.angle_alpha   90.00
_cell.angle_beta   90.00
_cell.angle_gamma   90.00
#
_symmetry.space_group_name_H-M   'P 1'
#
loop_
_entity.id
_entity.type
_entity.pdbx_description
1 polymer ?
#
loop_
_entity_poly.entity_id
_entity_poly.type
_entity_poly.pdbx_seq_one_letter_code
_entity_poly.pdbx_strand_id
1 'polypeptide(L)'
;MKKQGIIFIVFLVFITLSLKADKIVLRNGEYYYGELVGYSNGIVYFDVQDRYRAQTLRIPKTEIVRIEFVEETPQSQVSEEDRYIEEMKRGKRQKAVTVFANVPWLDTLIDVREGQILFFEVKGTIRIGPGASRARIGPEGEPKKVWNDNKPIPGESTGALIGKIGEGGAFYIGNQKREFRMPASGRLYLGVNDDFLGDNSGYFTVVIYY
;
A
#
# COMPACT_ATOMS: atom_id res chain seq x y z
N MET A 1 -46.06 53.18 13.85
CA MET A 1 -44.74 53.19 13.17
C MET A 1 -43.81 52.20 13.87
N LYS A 2 -43.63 51.00 13.31
CA LYS A 2 -42.63 50.02 13.77
C LYS A 2 -41.67 49.79 12.59
N LYS A 3 -40.38 50.10 12.79
CA LYS A 3 -39.31 49.83 11.82
C LYS A 3 -39.04 48.32 11.82
N GLN A 4 -39.14 47.66 10.67
CA GLN A 4 -38.51 46.35 10.46
C GLN A 4 -37.27 46.55 9.61
N GLY A 5 -36.10 46.28 10.20
CA GLY A 5 -34.82 46.30 9.50
C GLY A 5 -34.66 45.04 8.66
N ILE A 6 -34.38 45.21 7.38
CA ILE A 6 -33.95 44.13 6.50
C ILE A 6 -32.49 43.84 6.81
N ILE A 7 -32.21 42.67 7.39
CA ILE A 7 -30.85 42.16 7.58
C ILE A 7 -30.36 41.64 6.23
N PHE A 8 -29.43 42.34 5.59
CA PHE A 8 -28.66 41.81 4.47
C PHE A 8 -27.60 40.86 5.03
N ILE A 9 -27.84 39.56 4.94
CA ILE A 9 -26.80 38.56 5.18
C ILE A 9 -25.90 38.57 3.94
N VAL A 10 -24.72 39.19 4.06
CA VAL A 10 -23.65 39.07 3.07
C VAL A 10 -23.09 37.66 3.17
N PHE A 11 -23.44 36.79 2.22
CA PHE A 11 -22.75 35.53 2.02
C PHE A 11 -21.37 35.84 1.44
N LEU A 12 -20.36 35.91 2.31
CA LEU A 12 -18.96 36.01 1.93
C LEU A 12 -18.53 34.60 1.48
N VAL A 13 -18.73 34.32 0.19
CA VAL A 13 -18.25 33.07 -0.43
C VAL A 13 -16.73 33.20 -0.54
N PHE A 14 -16.01 32.53 0.36
CA PHE A 14 -14.60 32.23 0.15
C PHE A 14 -14.52 31.19 -0.98
N ILE A 15 -14.36 31.65 -2.21
CA ILE A 15 -13.83 30.79 -3.27
C ILE A 15 -12.37 30.54 -2.91
N THR A 16 -12.06 29.34 -2.45
CA THR A 16 -10.68 28.89 -2.33
C THR A 16 -10.08 28.90 -3.73
N LEU A 17 -9.27 29.92 -4.04
CA LEU A 17 -8.36 29.89 -5.18
C LEU A 17 -7.50 28.64 -5.04
N SER A 18 -7.71 27.63 -5.90
CA SER A 18 -6.73 26.56 -6.03
C SER A 18 -5.47 27.20 -6.60
N LEU A 19 -4.40 27.25 -5.80
CA LEU A 19 -3.12 27.89 -6.17
C LEU A 19 -2.31 27.10 -7.21
N LYS A 20 -2.88 26.04 -7.82
CA LYS A 20 -2.14 25.12 -8.67
C LYS A 20 -2.93 24.74 -9.91
N ALA A 21 -2.40 25.11 -11.07
CA ALA A 21 -2.91 24.79 -12.39
C ALA A 21 -1.71 24.40 -13.28
N ASP A 22 -1.91 23.50 -14.23
CA ASP A 22 -0.90 23.15 -15.24
C ASP A 22 -0.42 24.40 -15.97
N LYS A 23 0.78 24.35 -16.54
CA LYS A 23 1.32 25.44 -17.33
C LYS A 23 1.61 24.99 -18.75
N ILE A 24 0.99 25.65 -19.73
CA ILE A 24 1.32 25.48 -21.15
C ILE A 24 2.22 26.61 -21.63
N VAL A 25 3.31 26.28 -22.31
CA VAL A 25 4.29 27.25 -22.85
C VAL A 25 4.30 27.19 -24.37
N LEU A 26 4.10 28.35 -25.00
CA LEU A 26 3.99 28.50 -26.44
C LEU A 26 5.30 28.99 -27.09
N ARG A 27 5.44 28.77 -28.39
CA ARG A 27 6.63 29.14 -29.17
C ARG A 27 6.84 30.65 -29.31
N ASN A 28 5.77 31.43 -29.22
CA ASN A 28 5.82 32.90 -29.23
C ASN A 28 6.30 33.49 -27.88
N GLY A 29 6.57 32.64 -26.88
CA GLY A 29 6.99 33.05 -25.54
C GLY A 29 5.84 33.24 -24.54
N GLU A 30 4.59 33.14 -24.98
CA GLU A 30 3.43 33.20 -24.09
C GLU A 30 3.28 31.91 -23.27
N TYR A 31 2.63 32.03 -22.12
CA TYR A 31 2.27 30.88 -21.30
C TYR A 31 0.92 31.10 -20.62
N TYR A 32 0.22 30.01 -20.35
CA TYR A 32 -1.06 30.02 -19.64
C TYR A 32 -1.04 29.03 -18.50
N TYR A 33 -1.74 29.39 -17.42
CA TYR A 33 -2.05 28.48 -16.32
C TYR A 33 -3.48 27.97 -16.48
N GLY A 34 -3.69 26.67 -16.35
CA GLY A 34 -4.98 26.06 -16.63
C GLY A 34 -4.97 24.54 -16.52
N GLU A 35 -5.91 23.88 -17.18
CA GLU A 35 -6.04 22.42 -17.20
C GLU A 35 -6.04 21.91 -18.65
N LEU A 36 -5.30 20.83 -18.92
CA LEU A 36 -5.39 20.15 -20.21
C LEU A 36 -6.71 19.37 -20.31
N VAL A 37 -7.63 19.85 -21.14
CA VAL A 37 -8.95 19.23 -21.37
C VAL A 37 -8.87 18.07 -22.36
N GLY A 38 -7.97 18.15 -23.34
CA GLY A 38 -7.81 17.08 -24.30
C GLY A 38 -6.95 17.43 -25.50
N TYR A 39 -6.77 16.43 -26.36
CA TYR A 39 -6.02 16.55 -27.61
C TYR A 39 -6.77 15.84 -28.73
N SER A 40 -7.08 16.56 -29.80
CA SER A 40 -7.76 16.00 -30.97
C SER A 40 -7.36 16.74 -32.24
N ASN A 41 -7.15 16.00 -33.33
CA ASN A 41 -6.81 16.56 -34.65
C ASN A 41 -5.64 17.56 -34.64
N GLY A 42 -4.61 17.30 -33.83
CA GLY A 42 -3.46 18.21 -33.73
C GLY A 42 -3.70 19.45 -32.88
N ILE A 43 -4.85 19.57 -32.22
CA ILE A 43 -5.23 20.71 -31.36
C ILE A 43 -5.26 20.24 -29.91
N VAL A 44 -4.57 20.99 -29.06
CA VAL A 44 -4.66 20.92 -27.60
C VAL A 44 -5.76 21.85 -27.12
N TYR A 45 -6.66 21.33 -26.31
CA TYR A 45 -7.72 22.06 -25.64
C TYR A 45 -7.28 22.31 -24.21
N PHE A 46 -7.08 23.57 -23.84
CA PHE A 46 -6.52 23.96 -22.55
C PHE A 46 -7.42 24.98 -21.87
N ASP A 47 -8.03 24.62 -20.75
CA ASP A 47 -8.94 25.49 -20.02
C ASP A 47 -8.18 26.43 -19.10
N VAL A 48 -8.21 27.73 -19.41
CA VAL A 48 -7.51 28.75 -18.65
C VAL A 48 -8.42 29.24 -17.53
N GLN A 49 -7.95 29.13 -16.30
CA GLN A 49 -8.64 29.67 -15.12
C GLN A 49 -8.18 31.10 -14.86
N ASP A 50 -9.04 32.08 -15.17
CA ASP A 50 -8.91 33.46 -14.67
C ASP A 50 -10.06 33.75 -13.68
N ARG A 51 -9.83 34.65 -12.72
CA ARG A 51 -10.77 35.04 -11.64
C ARG A 51 -12.12 35.56 -12.11
N TYR A 52 -12.29 35.78 -13.42
CA TYR A 52 -13.48 36.38 -14.00
C TYR A 52 -14.07 35.60 -15.18
N ARG A 53 -13.33 34.68 -15.84
CA ARG A 53 -13.81 33.87 -16.98
C ARG A 53 -13.01 32.58 -17.12
N ALA A 54 -13.70 31.45 -17.27
CA ALA A 54 -13.12 30.21 -17.79
C ALA A 54 -13.12 30.29 -19.32
N GLN A 55 -11.96 30.09 -19.94
CA GLN A 55 -11.83 30.07 -21.40
C GLN A 55 -11.00 28.87 -21.83
N THR A 56 -11.60 28.00 -22.65
CA THR A 56 -10.87 26.92 -23.31
C THR A 56 -10.14 27.45 -24.54
N LEU A 57 -8.82 27.47 -24.46
CA LEU A 57 -7.94 27.74 -25.59
C LEU A 57 -7.85 26.51 -26.49
N ARG A 58 -7.82 26.75 -27.80
CA ARG A 58 -7.62 25.73 -28.85
C ARG A 58 -6.28 25.99 -29.52
N ILE A 59 -5.25 25.30 -29.06
CA ILE A 59 -3.86 25.59 -29.40
C ILE A 59 -3.33 24.48 -30.32
N PRO A 60 -2.89 24.78 -31.55
CA PRO A 60 -2.21 23.80 -32.38
C PRO A 60 -0.98 23.22 -31.67
N LYS A 61 -0.79 21.90 -31.71
CA LYS A 61 0.40 21.23 -31.13
C LYS A 61 1.72 21.83 -31.64
N THR A 62 1.72 22.29 -32.89
CA THR A 62 2.87 22.94 -33.51
C THR A 62 3.29 24.23 -32.81
N GLU A 63 2.38 24.91 -32.11
CA GLU A 63 2.65 26.15 -31.38
C GLU A 63 3.14 25.90 -29.95
N ILE A 64 3.07 24.67 -29.46
CA ILE A 64 3.41 24.31 -28.08
C ILE A 64 4.88 23.93 -28.00
N VAL A 65 5.58 24.50 -27.01
CA VAL A 65 6.95 24.10 -26.64
C VAL A 65 6.89 22.96 -25.63
N ARG A 66 6.11 23.12 -24.56
CA ARG A 66 5.91 22.10 -23.51
C ARG A 66 4.63 22.37 -22.71
N ILE A 67 4.12 21.32 -22.10
CA ILE A 67 3.09 21.39 -21.05
C ILE A 67 3.75 20.86 -19.78
N GLU A 68 3.76 21.69 -18.74
CA GLU A 68 4.21 21.36 -17.40
C GLU A 68 2.95 20.97 -16.61
N PHE A 69 2.71 19.67 -16.45
CA PHE A 69 1.65 19.18 -15.59
C PHE A 69 2.05 19.43 -14.14
N VAL A 70 1.20 20.10 -13.39
CA VAL A 70 1.37 20.12 -11.95
C VAL A 70 0.87 18.77 -11.47
N GLU A 71 1.82 17.87 -11.18
CA GLU A 71 1.49 16.63 -10.49
C GLU A 71 0.79 17.00 -9.18
N GLU A 72 -0.51 16.74 -9.12
CA GLU A 72 -1.08 16.25 -7.87
C GLU A 72 -0.32 14.96 -7.57
N THR A 73 0.80 15.05 -6.85
CA THR A 73 1.08 13.95 -5.92
C THR A 73 -0.17 13.88 -5.07
N PRO A 74 -0.94 12.78 -5.02
CA PRO A 74 -2.14 12.70 -4.21
C PRO A 74 -1.75 12.62 -2.72
N GLN A 75 -1.05 13.64 -2.21
CA GLN A 75 -0.58 13.70 -0.85
C GLN A 75 -1.75 13.84 0.14
N SER A 76 -2.96 14.09 -0.38
CA SER A 76 -4.22 14.24 0.36
C SER A 76 -5.12 12.99 0.35
N GLN A 77 -4.73 11.87 -0.26
CA GLN A 77 -5.51 10.61 -0.21
C GLN A 77 -4.69 9.34 0.07
N VAL A 78 -3.36 9.42 0.16
CA VAL A 78 -2.57 8.29 0.67
C VAL A 78 -2.78 8.20 2.17
N SER A 79 -3.34 7.09 2.66
CA SER A 79 -3.54 6.89 4.09
C SER A 79 -2.21 7.00 4.84
N GLU A 80 -2.21 7.46 6.09
CA GLU A 80 -0.99 7.50 6.91
C GLU A 80 -0.33 6.11 6.98
N GLU A 81 -1.14 5.05 6.94
CA GLU A 81 -0.72 3.66 6.90
C GLU A 81 0.06 3.33 5.62
N ASP A 82 -0.44 3.75 4.44
CA ASP A 82 0.25 3.52 3.18
C ASP A 82 1.58 4.28 3.11
N ARG A 83 1.62 5.54 3.60
CA ARG A 83 2.86 6.31 3.69
C ARG A 83 3.88 5.62 4.60
N TYR A 84 3.45 5.14 5.76
CA TYR A 84 4.28 4.40 6.69
C TYR A 84 4.84 3.12 6.05
N ILE A 85 4.00 2.33 5.38
CA ILE A 85 4.40 1.10 4.68
C ILE A 85 5.47 1.40 3.62
N GLU A 86 5.28 2.42 2.79
CA GLU A 86 6.27 2.79 1.76
C GLU A 86 7.59 3.30 2.36
N GLU A 87 7.54 4.05 3.45
CA GLU A 87 8.74 4.47 4.19
C GLU A 87 9.53 3.28 4.75
N MET A 88 8.84 2.25 5.26
CA MET A 88 9.49 1.04 5.78
C MET A 88 10.15 0.20 4.69
N LYS A 89 9.58 0.20 3.48
CA LYS A 89 10.12 -0.52 2.32
C LYS A 89 11.33 0.20 1.72
N ARG A 90 11.36 1.53 1.81
CA ARG A 90 12.35 2.37 1.14
C ARG A 90 13.78 2.00 1.53
N GLY A 91 14.62 1.72 0.53
CA GLY A 91 16.03 1.42 0.72
C GLY A 91 16.35 0.03 1.27
N LYS A 92 15.34 -0.81 1.55
CA LYS A 92 15.54 -2.21 1.93
C LYS A 92 15.71 -3.10 0.70
N ARG A 93 16.42 -4.22 0.87
CA ARG A 93 16.39 -5.30 -0.13
C ARG A 93 15.05 -6.01 -0.01
N GLN A 94 14.52 -6.49 -1.12
CA GLN A 94 13.30 -7.31 -1.11
C GLN A 94 13.55 -8.72 -1.66
N LYS A 95 12.87 -9.71 -1.10
CA LYS A 95 12.83 -11.07 -1.63
C LYS A 95 11.42 -11.63 -1.52
N ALA A 96 10.88 -12.09 -2.65
CA ALA A 96 9.61 -12.81 -2.69
C ALA A 96 9.86 -14.31 -2.52
N VAL A 97 9.05 -14.96 -1.70
CA VAL A 97 9.07 -16.40 -1.46
C VAL A 97 7.64 -16.95 -1.36
N THR A 98 7.48 -18.25 -1.63
CA THR A 98 6.20 -18.95 -1.50
C THR A 98 6.28 -19.95 -0.35
N VAL A 99 5.47 -19.75 0.68
CA VAL A 99 5.36 -20.63 1.85
C VAL A 99 4.18 -21.56 1.63
N PHE A 100 4.46 -22.81 1.26
CA PHE A 100 3.43 -23.83 1.08
C PHE A 100 2.95 -24.36 2.43
N ALA A 101 1.63 -24.55 2.56
CA ALA A 101 1.01 -24.95 3.83
C ALA A 101 1.38 -26.37 4.30
N ASN A 102 1.86 -27.20 3.38
CA ASN A 102 2.23 -28.59 3.61
C ASN A 102 3.76 -28.82 3.69
N VAL A 103 4.55 -27.74 3.78
CA VAL A 103 6.01 -27.78 3.90
C VAL A 103 6.39 -27.25 5.28
N PRO A 104 7.20 -27.96 6.08
CA PRO A 104 7.48 -27.57 7.47
C PRO A 104 8.19 -26.23 7.59
N TRP A 105 9.34 -26.08 6.92
CA TRP A 105 10.11 -24.85 6.94
C TRP A 105 10.69 -24.57 5.56
N LEU A 106 10.44 -23.36 5.07
CA LEU A 106 11.08 -22.80 3.89
C LEU A 106 12.33 -22.01 4.31
N ASP A 107 13.49 -22.38 3.78
CA ASP A 107 14.69 -21.56 3.87
C ASP A 107 14.56 -20.32 2.98
N THR A 108 14.56 -19.14 3.59
CA THR A 108 14.45 -17.88 2.82
C THR A 108 15.76 -17.47 2.16
N LEU A 109 16.89 -18.08 2.51
CA LEU A 109 18.25 -17.66 2.20
C LEU A 109 18.56 -16.21 2.61
N ILE A 110 17.86 -15.70 3.63
CA ILE A 110 18.14 -14.39 4.24
C ILE A 110 18.78 -14.64 5.60
N ASP A 111 19.97 -14.08 5.81
CA ASP A 111 20.59 -14.03 7.13
C ASP A 111 20.23 -12.70 7.79
N VAL A 112 19.67 -12.77 8.99
CA VAL A 112 19.25 -11.62 9.79
C VAL A 112 20.17 -11.41 10.98
N ARG A 113 20.16 -10.19 11.50
CA ARG A 113 20.79 -9.83 12.78
C ARG A 113 19.74 -9.60 13.84
N GLU A 114 20.07 -9.90 15.08
CA GLU A 114 19.25 -9.54 16.23
C GLU A 114 19.00 -8.03 16.23
N GLY A 115 17.75 -7.64 16.47
CA GLY A 115 17.33 -6.24 16.43
C GLY A 115 17.14 -5.66 15.03
N GLN A 116 17.48 -6.38 13.95
CA GLN A 116 17.22 -5.94 12.57
C GLN A 116 15.71 -5.80 12.34
N ILE A 117 15.33 -4.71 11.68
CA ILE A 117 13.94 -4.42 11.37
C ILE A 117 13.63 -4.93 9.96
N LEU A 118 12.72 -5.89 9.90
CA LEU A 118 12.15 -6.42 8.67
C LEU A 118 10.70 -5.95 8.50
N PHE A 119 10.21 -5.99 7.27
CA PHE A 119 8.78 -5.86 6.96
C PHE A 119 8.34 -7.04 6.10
N PHE A 120 7.17 -7.59 6.40
CA PHE A 120 6.60 -8.74 5.72
C PHE A 120 5.29 -8.32 5.05
N GLU A 121 5.24 -8.35 3.72
CA GLU A 121 3.98 -8.24 2.98
C GLU A 121 3.51 -9.65 2.62
N VAL A 122 2.36 -10.05 3.16
CA VAL A 122 1.85 -11.42 3.03
C VAL A 122 0.53 -11.42 2.27
N LYS A 123 0.40 -12.32 1.31
CA LYS A 123 -0.82 -12.55 0.53
C LYS A 123 -1.10 -14.04 0.43
N GLY A 124 -2.32 -14.38 0.04
CA GLY A 124 -2.74 -15.76 -0.17
C GLY A 124 -3.55 -16.32 0.98
N THR A 125 -3.96 -17.57 0.83
CA THR A 125 -4.77 -18.29 1.80
C THR A 125 -4.41 -19.77 1.77
N ILE A 126 -4.61 -20.43 2.91
CA ILE A 126 -4.41 -21.87 3.05
C ILE A 126 -5.70 -22.53 3.52
N ARG A 127 -5.70 -23.87 3.55
CA ARG A 127 -6.67 -24.70 4.25
C ARG A 127 -5.92 -25.67 5.15
N ILE A 128 -6.46 -25.86 6.35
CA ILE A 128 -5.93 -26.82 7.32
C ILE A 128 -6.81 -28.05 7.40
N GLY A 129 -6.19 -29.21 7.55
CA GLY A 129 -6.89 -30.46 7.81
C GLY A 129 -7.50 -31.11 6.54
N PRO A 130 -8.10 -32.31 6.65
CA PRO A 130 -8.65 -33.03 5.50
C PRO A 130 -9.88 -32.34 4.88
N GLY A 131 -9.90 -32.24 3.54
CA GLY A 131 -11.10 -31.92 2.75
C GLY A 131 -11.20 -30.47 2.26
N ALA A 132 -11.64 -30.31 1.00
CA ALA A 132 -11.77 -29.01 0.34
C ALA A 132 -12.86 -28.08 0.91
N SER A 133 -13.74 -28.62 1.78
CA SER A 133 -14.86 -27.90 2.40
C SER A 133 -14.43 -27.00 3.57
N ARG A 134 -13.19 -27.09 4.05
CA ARG A 134 -12.67 -26.16 5.06
C ARG A 134 -12.59 -24.74 4.51
N ALA A 135 -12.87 -23.78 5.38
CA ALA A 135 -12.72 -22.37 5.08
C ALA A 135 -11.26 -22.07 4.71
N ARG A 136 -11.08 -21.14 3.78
CA ARG A 136 -9.77 -20.55 3.52
C ARG A 136 -9.43 -19.63 4.69
N ILE A 137 -8.22 -19.73 5.20
CA ILE A 137 -7.71 -18.86 6.26
C ILE A 137 -6.56 -18.01 5.73
N GLY A 138 -6.48 -16.77 6.20
CA GLY A 138 -5.37 -15.88 5.92
C GLY A 138 -4.15 -16.18 6.79
N PRO A 139 -3.06 -15.42 6.60
CA PRO A 139 -1.81 -15.64 7.32
C PRO A 139 -1.88 -15.38 8.81
N GLU A 140 -2.92 -14.72 9.31
CA GLU A 140 -3.27 -14.63 10.73
C GLU A 140 -3.67 -15.98 11.37
N GLY A 141 -4.01 -16.98 10.56
CA GLY A 141 -4.47 -18.28 11.03
C GLY A 141 -5.91 -18.26 11.53
N GLU A 142 -6.33 -19.35 12.18
CA GLU A 142 -7.66 -19.44 12.77
C GLU A 142 -7.88 -18.38 13.88
N PRO A 143 -9.08 -17.78 13.96
CA PRO A 143 -9.35 -16.73 14.95
C PRO A 143 -9.33 -17.24 16.39
N LYS A 144 -9.64 -18.53 16.59
CA LYS A 144 -9.61 -19.17 17.91
C LYS A 144 -8.23 -19.79 18.14
N LYS A 145 -7.52 -19.30 19.14
CA LYS A 145 -6.28 -19.91 19.63
C LYS A 145 -6.62 -21.12 20.48
N VAL A 146 -6.14 -22.30 20.07
CA VAL A 146 -6.26 -23.55 20.82
C VAL A 146 -4.86 -24.02 21.17
N TRP A 147 -4.60 -24.29 22.44
CA TRP A 147 -3.32 -24.82 22.89
C TRP A 147 -3.09 -26.23 22.34
N ASN A 148 -1.94 -26.47 21.72
CA ASN A 148 -1.51 -27.81 21.27
C ASN A 148 0.02 -27.88 21.23
N ASP A 149 0.62 -28.72 22.09
CA ASP A 149 2.07 -28.84 22.25
C ASP A 149 2.82 -29.35 21.01
N ASN A 150 2.09 -29.94 20.05
CA ASN A 150 2.68 -30.44 18.81
C ASN A 150 2.86 -29.33 17.76
N LYS A 151 2.29 -28.13 17.97
CA LYS A 151 2.50 -27.00 17.06
C LYS A 151 3.86 -26.34 17.32
N PRO A 152 4.48 -25.73 16.30
CA PRO A 152 5.67 -24.90 16.48
C PRO A 152 5.49 -23.78 17.52
N ILE A 153 4.29 -23.21 17.61
CA ILE A 153 3.89 -22.25 18.64
C ILE A 153 2.58 -22.74 19.28
N PRO A 154 2.65 -23.47 20.42
CA PRO A 154 1.51 -24.16 21.01
C PRO A 154 0.29 -23.28 21.31
N GLY A 155 0.52 -22.09 21.87
CA GLY A 155 -0.54 -21.16 22.28
C GLY A 155 -1.08 -20.23 21.20
N GLU A 156 -0.62 -20.36 19.94
CA GLU A 156 -0.92 -19.41 18.88
C GLU A 156 -1.83 -19.98 17.79
N SER A 157 -2.39 -19.12 16.94
CA SER A 157 -3.38 -19.48 15.92
C SER A 157 -2.86 -20.58 14.99
N THR A 158 -3.66 -21.63 14.80
CA THR A 158 -3.36 -22.71 13.86
C THR A 158 -3.43 -22.16 12.43
N GLY A 159 -2.47 -22.50 11.59
CA GLY A 159 -2.38 -22.01 10.21
C GLY A 159 -1.72 -20.65 10.04
N ALA A 160 -1.34 -20.00 11.13
CA ALA A 160 -0.67 -18.71 11.06
C ALA A 160 0.69 -18.81 10.36
N LEU A 161 1.07 -17.78 9.62
CA LEU A 161 2.44 -17.63 9.15
C LEU A 161 3.37 -17.39 10.35
N ILE A 162 4.41 -18.20 10.44
CA ILE A 162 5.43 -18.14 11.49
C ILE A 162 6.83 -18.08 10.89
N GLY A 163 7.78 -17.63 11.70
CA GLY A 163 9.20 -17.68 11.39
C GLY A 163 10.00 -18.39 12.46
N LYS A 164 11.19 -18.85 12.11
CA LYS A 164 12.24 -19.22 13.07
C LYS A 164 13.61 -18.75 12.56
N ILE A 165 14.57 -18.63 13.46
CA ILE A 165 15.96 -18.25 13.13
C ILE A 165 16.87 -19.42 13.49
N GLY A 166 17.50 -20.02 12.49
CA GLY A 166 18.29 -21.25 12.66
C GLY A 166 17.47 -22.36 13.33
N GLU A 167 18.01 -22.90 14.43
CA GLU A 167 17.35 -23.90 15.28
C GLU A 167 16.68 -23.30 16.53
N GLY A 168 16.48 -21.97 16.55
CA GLY A 168 15.79 -21.29 17.64
C GLY A 168 14.27 -21.51 17.64
N GLY A 169 13.62 -21.00 18.68
CA GLY A 169 12.17 -21.04 18.81
C GLY A 169 11.45 -20.26 17.72
N ALA A 170 10.26 -20.73 17.34
CA ALA A 170 9.41 -20.07 16.36
C ALA A 170 8.73 -18.82 16.95
N PHE A 171 8.41 -17.86 16.08
CA PHE A 171 7.68 -16.64 16.41
C PHE A 171 6.56 -16.38 15.40
N TYR A 172 5.48 -15.76 15.88
CA TYR A 172 4.33 -15.39 15.07
C TYR A 172 4.67 -14.22 14.15
N ILE A 173 4.26 -14.30 12.88
CA ILE A 173 4.37 -13.20 11.91
C ILE A 173 2.97 -12.72 11.52
N GLY A 174 2.08 -13.64 11.12
CA GLY A 174 0.72 -13.29 10.74
C GLY A 174 0.62 -12.37 9.52
N ASN A 175 -0.45 -11.56 9.49
CA ASN A 175 -0.66 -10.48 8.51
C ASN A 175 -0.31 -9.08 9.07
N GLN A 176 0.77 -8.97 9.85
CA GLN A 176 1.06 -7.68 10.48
C GLN A 176 1.53 -6.63 9.47
N LYS A 177 1.01 -5.40 9.59
CA LYS A 177 1.40 -4.26 8.77
C LYS A 177 2.45 -3.36 9.43
N ARG A 178 3.22 -3.90 10.37
CA ARG A 178 4.19 -3.15 11.18
C ARG A 178 5.58 -3.77 11.08
N GLU A 179 6.56 -3.00 11.55
CA GLU A 179 7.95 -3.43 11.64
C GLU A 179 8.04 -4.70 12.49
N PHE A 180 8.84 -5.66 12.01
CA PHE A 180 9.19 -6.83 12.76
C PHE A 180 10.64 -6.74 13.20
N ARG A 181 10.87 -6.60 14.49
CA ARG A 181 12.22 -6.64 15.07
C ARG A 181 12.66 -8.09 15.24
N MET A 182 13.72 -8.49 14.55
CA MET A 182 14.24 -9.85 14.61
C MET A 182 14.75 -10.18 16.02
N PRO A 183 14.30 -11.29 16.64
CA PRO A 183 14.62 -11.62 18.02
C PRO A 183 16.00 -12.27 18.19
N ALA A 184 16.68 -12.64 17.11
CA ALA A 184 17.97 -13.31 17.11
C ALA A 184 18.73 -13.07 15.80
N SER A 185 19.99 -13.51 15.74
CA SER A 185 20.80 -13.52 14.52
C SER A 185 20.83 -14.92 13.89
N GLY A 186 20.84 -15.01 12.55
CA GLY A 186 20.98 -16.28 11.83
C GLY A 186 20.11 -16.39 10.58
N ARG A 187 20.01 -17.59 10.01
CA ARG A 187 19.18 -17.86 8.83
C ARG A 187 17.70 -17.80 9.17
N LEU A 188 16.93 -16.99 8.44
CA LEU A 188 15.48 -16.91 8.57
C LEU A 188 14.78 -18.04 7.80
N TYR A 189 13.89 -18.75 8.47
CA TYR A 189 12.98 -19.72 7.89
C TYR A 189 11.53 -19.28 8.11
N LEU A 190 10.64 -19.65 7.18
CA LEU A 190 9.20 -19.39 7.26
C LEU A 190 8.41 -20.70 7.21
N GLY A 191 7.28 -20.76 7.91
CA GLY A 191 6.44 -21.95 7.96
C GLY A 191 5.01 -21.62 8.37
N VAL A 192 4.21 -22.67 8.58
CA VAL A 192 2.82 -22.58 9.03
C VAL A 192 2.70 -23.20 10.42
N ASN A 193 1.99 -22.52 11.32
CA ASN A 193 1.78 -22.99 12.69
C ASN A 193 0.73 -24.10 12.74
N ASP A 194 1.13 -25.34 12.51
CA ASP A 194 0.24 -26.49 12.54
C ASP A 194 0.95 -27.73 13.06
N ASP A 195 0.19 -28.66 13.65
CA ASP A 195 0.75 -29.90 14.19
C ASP A 195 0.81 -31.02 13.14
N PHE A 196 -0.05 -30.96 12.12
CA PHE A 196 -0.04 -31.92 11.02
C PHE A 196 -0.18 -31.22 9.67
N LEU A 197 0.92 -31.15 8.92
CA LEU A 197 0.98 -30.43 7.64
C LEU A 197 0.51 -31.27 6.44
N GLY A 198 0.39 -32.58 6.60
CA GLY A 198 0.17 -33.53 5.51
C GLY A 198 -1.20 -33.40 4.84
N ASP A 199 -2.16 -32.79 5.52
CA ASP A 199 -3.51 -32.52 5.02
C ASP A 199 -3.75 -31.04 4.69
N ASN A 200 -2.72 -30.21 4.77
CA ASN A 200 -2.79 -28.80 4.44
C ASN A 200 -2.69 -28.56 2.93
N SER A 201 -3.32 -27.48 2.46
CA SER A 201 -3.25 -27.06 1.06
C SER A 201 -3.26 -25.55 0.90
N GLY A 202 -2.80 -25.08 -0.26
CA GLY A 202 -2.61 -23.66 -0.53
C GLY A 202 -1.23 -23.15 -0.10
N TYR A 203 -1.05 -21.83 -0.18
CA TYR A 203 0.22 -21.18 0.12
C TYR A 203 0.02 -19.71 0.45
N PHE A 204 1.03 -19.15 1.11
CA PHE A 204 1.23 -17.71 1.22
C PHE A 204 2.35 -17.26 0.28
N THR A 205 2.17 -16.10 -0.34
CA THR A 205 3.27 -15.35 -0.97
C THR A 205 3.73 -14.30 0.01
N VAL A 206 5.02 -14.31 0.34
CA VAL A 206 5.63 -13.39 1.30
C VAL A 206 6.69 -12.58 0.58
N VAL A 207 6.58 -11.25 0.63
CA VAL A 207 7.65 -10.33 0.25
C VAL A 207 8.31 -9.83 1.52
N ILE A 208 9.60 -10.13 1.66
CA ILE A 208 10.41 -9.81 2.83
C ILE A 208 11.27 -8.61 2.47
N TYR A 209 11.13 -7.51 3.20
CA TYR A 209 11.98 -6.33 3.11
C TYR A 209 12.98 -6.33 4.27
N TYR A 210 14.28 -6.40 3.99
CA TYR A 210 15.36 -6.62 4.97
C TYR A 210 16.58 -5.73 4.76
#